data_AF-A0A2P2SWP5-F1
#
_entry.id   AF-A0A2P2SWP5-F1
#
_cell.length_a   1.000
_cell.length_b   1.000
_cell.length_c   1.000
_cell.angle_alpha   90.00
_cell.angle_beta   90.00
_cell.angle_gamma   90.00
#
_symmetry.space_group_name_H-M   'P 1'
#
loop_
_entity.id
_entity.type
_entity.pdbx_description
1 polymer ?
#
loop_
_entity_poly.entity_id
_entity_poly.type
_entity_poly.pdbx_seq_one_letter_code
_entity_poly.pdbx_strand_id
1 'polypeptide(L)'
;MSCGTRYQKWDKFIIPSEALPTLPNACTVAPLLQLPTEILITIFDEVNLIDQLCLALSCKRLLQVSTMVSLDVSDPDALSLYYRLGPTSKDWRFCFGCTQYRPTRESYWKAKANLGNWAEAKDKQDDMMAIIQDWEHLQTMFYCPECLAKMRCLS
;
A
#
# COMPACT_ATOMS: atom_id res chain seq x y z
N MET A 1 4.82 17.10 22.68
CA MET A 1 5.63 16.12 21.94
C MET A 1 5.27 16.23 20.47
N SER A 2 6.15 16.85 19.68
CA SER A 2 5.91 17.15 18.25
C SER A 2 6.29 15.95 17.38
N CYS A 3 5.30 15.24 16.86
CA CYS A 3 5.48 14.21 15.83
C CYS A 3 5.74 14.89 14.48
N GLY A 4 6.99 15.24 14.21
CA GLY A 4 7.42 15.68 12.89
C GLY A 4 7.83 14.47 12.07
N THR A 5 6.93 13.96 11.22
CA THR A 5 7.31 13.02 10.15
C THR A 5 8.22 13.75 9.17
N ARG A 6 9.54 13.63 9.36
CA ARG A 6 10.51 14.01 8.33
C ARG A 6 10.33 13.02 7.19
N TYR A 7 9.69 13.43 6.11
CA TYR A 7 9.83 12.73 4.83
C TYR A 7 11.30 12.83 4.46
N GLN A 8 12.05 11.77 4.74
CA GLN A 8 13.46 11.70 4.40
C GLN A 8 13.50 11.61 2.88
N LYS A 9 13.98 12.69 2.23
CA LYS A 9 14.19 12.69 0.80
C LYS A 9 15.36 11.76 0.54
N TRP A 10 15.06 10.54 0.08
CA TRP A 10 16.07 9.58 -0.31
C TRP A 10 16.80 10.07 -1.55
N ASP A 11 18.12 10.02 -1.52
CA ASP A 11 18.93 10.31 -2.68
C ASP A 11 18.69 9.26 -3.77
N LYS A 12 18.90 9.67 -5.03
CA LYS A 12 18.74 8.77 -6.17
C LYS A 12 19.75 7.62 -6.04
N PHE A 13 19.30 6.38 -6.24
CA PHE A 13 20.19 5.23 -6.32
C PHE A 13 21.12 5.36 -7.53
N ILE A 14 22.44 5.38 -7.28
CA ILE A 14 23.49 5.51 -8.30
C ILE A 14 24.32 4.23 -8.29
N ILE A 15 24.47 3.61 -9.46
CA ILE A 15 25.42 2.51 -9.65
C ILE A 15 26.80 3.14 -9.88
N PRO A 16 27.84 2.72 -9.13
CA PRO A 16 29.20 3.18 -9.37
C PRO A 16 29.65 2.91 -10.81
N SER A 17 30.32 3.89 -11.41
CA SER A 17 30.73 3.88 -12.82
C SER A 17 31.61 2.67 -13.16
N GLU A 18 32.33 2.14 -12.17
CA GLU A 18 33.23 1.00 -12.27
C GLU A 18 32.47 -0.32 -12.45
N ALA A 19 31.21 -0.39 -12.02
CA ALA A 19 30.36 -1.57 -12.13
C ALA A 19 29.51 -1.59 -13.41
N LEU A 20 29.39 -0.47 -14.13
CA LEU A 20 28.61 -0.35 -15.37
C LEU A 20 29.08 -1.24 -16.54
N PRO A 21 30.40 -1.46 -16.78
CA PRO A 21 30.87 -2.23 -17.94
C PRO A 21 30.46 -3.70 -17.91
N THR A 22 30.13 -4.23 -16.72
CA THR A 22 29.75 -5.64 -16.52
C THR A 22 28.24 -5.87 -16.60
N LEU A 23 27.44 -4.82 -16.80
CA LEU A 23 25.98 -4.94 -16.73
C LEU A 23 25.35 -5.21 -18.10
N PRO A 24 24.43 -6.20 -18.19
CA PRO A 24 23.88 -6.64 -19.47
C PRO A 24 22.82 -5.72 -20.08
N ASN A 25 22.36 -4.67 -19.39
CA ASN A 25 21.24 -3.86 -19.88
C ASN A 25 21.29 -2.37 -19.45
N ALA A 26 21.30 -1.48 -20.44
CA ALA A 26 21.41 -0.02 -20.30
C ALA A 26 20.07 0.70 -20.02
N CYS A 27 19.16 0.10 -19.24
CA CYS A 27 17.85 0.73 -18.97
C CYS A 27 17.99 1.84 -17.90
N THR A 28 18.22 3.07 -18.32
CA THR A 28 18.54 4.23 -17.45
C THR A 28 17.41 4.65 -16.49
N VAL A 29 16.19 4.16 -16.70
CA VAL A 29 15.00 4.55 -15.94
C VAL A 29 14.86 3.77 -14.62
N ALA A 30 15.43 2.57 -14.53
CA ALA A 30 15.38 1.73 -13.34
C ALA A 30 16.77 1.11 -13.03
N PRO A 31 17.69 1.87 -12.41
CA PRO A 31 19.06 1.43 -12.18
C PRO A 31 19.15 0.15 -11.35
N LEU A 32 18.25 -0.05 -10.37
CA LEU A 32 18.18 -1.29 -9.58
C LEU A 32 18.03 -2.53 -10.47
N LEU A 33 17.26 -2.43 -11.54
CA LEU A 33 17.07 -3.54 -12.50
C LEU A 33 18.27 -3.70 -13.44
N GLN A 34 19.30 -2.87 -13.41
CA GLN A 34 20.50 -3.13 -14.20
C GLN A 34 21.43 -4.12 -13.50
N LEU A 35 21.31 -4.25 -12.18
CA LEU A 35 22.20 -5.08 -11.37
C LEU A 35 22.16 -6.57 -11.78
N PRO A 36 23.28 -7.29 -11.65
CA PRO A 36 23.32 -8.73 -11.85
C PRO A 36 22.38 -9.43 -10.86
N THR A 37 21.91 -10.62 -11.23
CA THR A 37 20.98 -11.38 -10.40
C THR A 37 21.56 -11.67 -9.02
N GLU A 38 22.88 -11.89 -8.93
CA GLU A 38 23.62 -12.13 -7.69
C GLU A 38 23.45 -10.98 -6.70
N ILE A 39 23.60 -9.74 -7.17
CA ILE A 39 23.44 -8.55 -6.33
C ILE A 39 21.98 -8.37 -5.92
N LEU A 40 21.03 -8.65 -6.82
CA LEU A 40 19.62 -8.61 -6.50
C LEU A 40 19.26 -9.64 -5.42
N ILE A 41 19.78 -10.87 -5.50
CA ILE A 41 19.61 -11.90 -4.48
C ILE A 41 20.16 -11.42 -3.13
N THR A 42 21.38 -10.86 -3.10
CA THR A 42 21.94 -10.28 -1.86
C THR A 42 21.05 -9.19 -1.28
N ILE A 43 20.47 -8.32 -2.12
CA ILE A 43 19.52 -7.30 -1.64
C ILE A 43 18.28 -7.96 -1.02
N PHE A 44 17.75 -9.02 -1.62
CA PHE A 44 16.63 -9.77 -1.05
C PHE A 44 17.01 -10.41 0.30
N ASP A 45 18.20 -10.99 0.43
CA ASP A 45 18.66 -11.64 1.67
C ASP A 45 18.87 -10.64 2.83
N GLU A 46 19.21 -9.38 2.52
CA GLU A 46 19.46 -8.34 3.53
C GLU A 46 18.21 -7.61 4.02
N VAL A 47 17.09 -7.71 3.29
CA VAL A 47 15.84 -7.03 3.66
C VAL A 47 14.87 -7.97 4.38
N ASN A 48 14.00 -7.42 5.23
CA ASN A 48 13.04 -8.23 5.97
C ASN A 48 11.95 -8.81 5.05
N LEU A 49 11.21 -9.82 5.54
CA LEU A 49 10.18 -10.52 4.75
C LEU A 49 9.17 -9.58 4.07
N ILE A 50 8.71 -8.55 4.77
CA ILE A 50 7.74 -7.61 4.21
C ILE A 50 8.38 -6.82 3.07
N ASP A 51 9.62 -6.39 3.22
CA ASP A 51 10.39 -5.69 2.18
C ASP A 51 10.72 -6.60 1.00
N GLN A 52 11.02 -7.88 1.23
CA GLN A 52 11.19 -8.89 0.19
C GLN A 52 9.91 -9.03 -0.65
N LEU A 53 8.75 -9.15 0.01
CA LEU A 53 7.46 -9.22 -0.67
C LEU A 53 7.14 -7.95 -1.44
N CYS A 54 7.38 -6.77 -0.86
CA CYS A 54 7.20 -5.49 -1.56
C CYS A 54 8.09 -5.39 -2.80
N LEU A 55 9.35 -5.81 -2.69
CA LEU A 55 10.31 -5.80 -3.78
C LEU A 55 9.90 -6.74 -4.91
N ALA A 56 9.48 -7.96 -4.56
CA ALA A 56 8.99 -8.96 -5.52
C ALA A 56 7.76 -8.45 -6.30
N LEU A 57 6.82 -7.80 -5.62
CA LEU A 57 5.57 -7.31 -6.23
C LEU A 57 5.75 -6.06 -7.10
N SER A 58 6.90 -5.38 -7.02
CA SER A 58 7.13 -4.13 -7.75
C SER A 58 7.27 -4.29 -9.27
N CYS A 59 7.89 -5.39 -9.74
CA CYS A 59 8.02 -5.67 -11.16
C CYS A 59 8.28 -7.16 -11.46
N LYS A 60 8.01 -7.56 -12.71
CA LYS A 60 8.18 -8.95 -13.17
C LYS A 60 9.60 -9.51 -12.96
N ARG A 61 10.63 -8.69 -13.15
CA ARG A 61 12.03 -9.13 -12.98
C ARG A 61 12.34 -9.44 -11.51
N LEU A 62 11.91 -8.59 -10.59
CA LEU A 62 12.14 -8.80 -9.17
C LEU A 62 11.30 -9.96 -8.63
N LEU A 63 10.11 -10.18 -9.19
CA LEU A 63 9.33 -11.40 -8.94
C LEU A 63 10.06 -12.67 -9.41
N GLN A 64 10.78 -12.63 -10.52
CA GLN A 64 11.60 -13.77 -10.97
C GLN A 64 12.80 -14.01 -10.05
N VAL A 65 13.46 -12.94 -9.58
CA VAL A 65 14.56 -13.06 -8.63
C VAL A 65 14.07 -13.62 -7.29
N SER A 66 12.87 -13.22 -6.85
CA SER A 66 12.34 -13.69 -5.57
C SER A 66 12.08 -15.19 -5.51
N THR A 67 11.92 -15.87 -6.66
CA THR A 67 11.83 -17.35 -6.69
C THR A 67 13.18 -18.04 -6.48
N MET A 68 14.28 -17.29 -6.56
CA MET A 68 15.64 -17.77 -6.30
C MET A 68 16.05 -17.60 -4.84
N VAL A 69 15.21 -16.94 -4.04
CA VAL A 69 15.43 -16.66 -2.61
C VAL A 69 14.42 -17.45 -1.78
N SER A 70 14.83 -17.90 -0.60
CA SER A 70 13.93 -18.59 0.33
C SER A 70 13.03 -17.57 1.03
N LEU A 71 11.82 -17.36 0.50
CA LEU A 71 10.79 -16.55 1.14
C LEU A 71 9.92 -17.44 2.03
N ASP A 72 10.10 -17.37 3.35
CA ASP A 72 9.19 -18.01 4.30
C ASP A 72 7.98 -17.11 4.56
N VAL A 73 6.88 -17.36 3.83
CA VAL A 73 5.63 -16.60 3.90
C VAL A 73 4.62 -17.29 4.83
N SER A 74 5.08 -18.05 5.82
CA SER A 74 4.18 -18.83 6.69
C SER A 74 3.26 -17.95 7.57
N ASP A 75 3.62 -16.69 7.83
CA ASP A 75 2.76 -15.71 8.50
C ASP A 75 3.18 -14.26 8.20
N PRO A 76 2.89 -13.71 7.01
CA PRO A 76 3.17 -12.32 6.73
C PRO A 76 2.22 -11.47 7.56
N ASP A 77 2.75 -10.64 8.45
CA ASP A 77 1.97 -9.62 9.14
C ASP A 77 1.33 -8.69 8.10
N ALA A 78 0.06 -8.98 7.77
CA ALA A 78 -0.70 -8.32 6.73
C ALA A 78 -0.85 -6.81 7.01
N LEU A 79 -0.82 -6.42 8.29
CA LEU A 79 -0.86 -5.02 8.70
C LEU A 79 0.45 -4.32 8.35
N SER A 80 1.60 -4.96 8.61
CA SER A 80 2.92 -4.45 8.21
C SER A 80 3.07 -4.36 6.68
N LEU A 81 2.58 -5.36 5.95
CA LEU A 81 2.55 -5.35 4.48
C LEU A 81 1.66 -4.20 3.96
N TYR A 82 0.51 -3.96 4.59
CA TYR A 82 -0.34 -2.82 4.28
C TYR A 82 0.35 -1.48 4.53
N TYR A 83 1.06 -1.29 5.64
CA TYR A 83 1.74 -0.01 5.89
C TYR A 83 2.85 0.28 4.86
N ARG A 84 3.52 -0.75 4.33
CA ARG A 84 4.61 -0.60 3.34
C ARG A 84 4.12 -0.52 1.90
N LEU A 85 3.09 -1.29 1.54
CA LEU A 85 2.41 -1.21 0.23
C LEU A 85 1.31 -0.15 0.19
N GLY A 86 1.10 0.53 1.31
CA GLY A 86 -0.01 1.44 1.53
C GLY A 86 -0.11 2.48 0.42
N PRO A 87 -1.33 3.01 0.20
CA PRO A 87 -1.60 3.84 -0.96
C PRO A 87 -0.60 4.99 -1.03
N THR A 88 0.10 5.07 -2.15
CA THR A 88 1.07 6.13 -2.43
C THR A 88 0.41 7.49 -2.64
N SER A 89 -0.93 7.53 -2.72
CA SER A 89 -1.73 8.74 -2.87
C SER A 89 -2.76 8.90 -1.74
N LYS A 90 -2.98 10.15 -1.32
CA LYS A 90 -3.96 10.52 -0.28
C LYS A 90 -5.42 10.25 -0.70
N ASP A 91 -5.65 9.94 -1.98
CA ASP A 91 -6.96 9.72 -2.59
C ASP A 91 -7.50 8.29 -2.41
N TRP A 92 -6.68 7.35 -1.96
CA TRP A 92 -7.05 5.93 -1.80
C TRP A 92 -6.62 5.39 -0.44
N ARG A 93 -7.36 4.41 0.08
CA ARG A 93 -7.03 3.69 1.33
C ARG A 93 -7.47 2.23 1.23
N PHE A 94 -6.71 1.31 1.81
CA PHE A 94 -7.12 -0.09 1.92
C PHE A 94 -8.15 -0.26 3.03
N CYS A 95 -9.18 -1.06 2.77
CA CYS A 95 -10.18 -1.43 3.75
C CYS A 95 -9.93 -2.85 4.25
N PHE A 96 -9.83 -3.05 5.57
CA PHE A 96 -9.65 -4.36 6.19
C PHE A 96 -10.88 -5.26 6.07
N GLY A 97 -12.09 -4.68 6.02
CA GLY A 97 -13.33 -5.46 5.92
C GLY A 97 -13.58 -6.09 4.55
N CYS A 98 -13.20 -5.41 3.46
CA CYS A 98 -13.42 -5.91 2.09
C CYS A 98 -12.12 -6.18 1.32
N THR A 99 -10.97 -6.05 1.99
CA THR A 99 -9.62 -6.26 1.45
C THR A 99 -9.38 -5.58 0.10
N GLN A 100 -9.92 -4.37 -0.08
CA GLN A 100 -9.86 -3.61 -1.32
C GLN A 100 -9.40 -2.17 -1.06
N TYR A 101 -8.65 -1.61 -2.01
CA TYR A 101 -8.40 -0.17 -2.08
C TYR A 101 -9.69 0.55 -2.43
N ARG A 102 -10.00 1.58 -1.65
CA ARG A 102 -11.20 2.40 -1.80
C ARG A 102 -10.84 3.88 -1.86
N PRO A 103 -11.59 4.70 -2.62
CA PRO A 103 -11.40 6.15 -2.62
C PRO A 103 -11.59 6.74 -1.22
N THR A 104 -10.85 7.79 -0.87
CA THR A 104 -11.04 8.52 0.40
C THR A 104 -12.05 9.67 0.29
N ARG A 105 -12.24 10.21 -0.93
CA ARG A 105 -13.07 11.40 -1.19
C ARG A 105 -14.52 11.23 -0.73
N GLU A 106 -14.97 12.15 0.11
CA GLU A 106 -16.33 12.21 0.64
C GLU A 106 -17.40 12.24 -0.47
N SER A 107 -17.17 13.00 -1.54
CA SER A 107 -18.14 13.14 -2.64
C SER A 107 -18.50 11.80 -3.31
N TYR A 108 -17.53 10.89 -3.44
CA TYR A 108 -17.76 9.54 -3.95
C TYR A 108 -18.69 8.75 -3.01
N TRP A 109 -18.44 8.81 -1.71
CA TRP A 109 -19.20 8.05 -0.73
C TRP A 109 -20.59 8.60 -0.47
N LYS A 110 -20.77 9.93 -0.49
CA LYS A 110 -22.10 10.56 -0.44
C LYS A 110 -22.97 10.07 -1.58
N ALA A 111 -22.45 10.11 -2.81
CA ALA A 111 -23.16 9.61 -3.99
C ALA A 111 -23.50 8.13 -3.85
N LYS A 112 -22.55 7.31 -3.37
CA LYS A 112 -22.75 5.87 -3.18
C LYS A 112 -23.76 5.54 -2.08
N ALA A 113 -23.74 6.26 -0.96
CA ALA A 113 -24.66 6.08 0.15
C ALA A 113 -26.10 6.44 -0.23
N ASN A 114 -26.28 7.52 -1.00
CA ASN A 114 -27.59 7.92 -1.53
C ASN A 114 -28.15 6.87 -2.49
N LEU A 115 -27.33 6.32 -3.39
CA LEU A 115 -27.75 5.26 -4.31
C LEU A 115 -28.12 3.96 -3.59
N GLY A 116 -27.40 3.65 -2.51
CA GLY A 116 -27.59 2.42 -1.74
C GLY A 116 -28.63 2.52 -0.63
N ASN A 117 -29.29 3.67 -0.44
CA ASN A 117 -30.20 3.95 0.67
C ASN A 117 -29.61 3.59 2.04
N TRP A 118 -28.31 3.86 2.28
CA TRP A 118 -27.62 3.40 3.50
C TRP A 118 -28.08 4.09 4.81
N ALA A 119 -29.00 5.05 4.73
CA ALA A 119 -29.47 5.87 5.84
C ALA A 119 -30.99 6.06 5.80
N GLU A 120 -31.75 4.99 6.01
CA GLU A 120 -33.23 5.01 5.95
C GLU A 120 -33.89 5.84 7.07
N ALA A 121 -33.18 6.13 8.16
CA ALA A 121 -33.63 6.97 9.27
C ALA A 121 -32.68 8.16 9.46
N LYS A 122 -33.20 9.31 9.89
CA LYS A 122 -32.44 10.56 10.07
C LYS A 122 -31.22 10.39 10.99
N ASP A 123 -31.38 9.68 12.10
CA ASP A 123 -30.28 9.42 13.04
C ASP A 123 -29.17 8.56 12.40
N LYS A 124 -29.53 7.63 11.52
CA LYS A 124 -28.57 6.81 10.74
C LYS A 124 -27.87 7.61 9.64
N GLN A 125 -28.48 8.71 9.19
CA GLN A 125 -27.92 9.60 8.18
C GLN A 125 -26.78 10.45 8.75
N ASP A 126 -26.97 11.03 9.92
CA ASP A 126 -25.93 11.81 10.61
C ASP A 126 -24.73 10.92 10.96
N ASP A 127 -25.00 9.71 11.41
CA ASP A 127 -23.99 8.67 11.65
C ASP A 127 -23.20 8.29 10.39
N MET A 128 -23.88 8.08 9.27
CA MET A 128 -23.23 7.74 7.99
C MET A 128 -22.35 8.89 7.50
N MET A 129 -22.82 10.13 7.65
CA MET A 129 -22.06 11.32 7.28
C MET A 129 -20.78 11.46 8.10
N ALA A 130 -20.85 11.19 9.41
CA ALA A 130 -19.67 11.15 10.27
C ALA A 130 -18.66 10.08 9.83
N ILE A 131 -19.12 8.87 9.50
CA ILE A 131 -18.25 7.79 8.99
C ILE A 131 -17.54 8.20 7.70
N ILE A 132 -18.25 8.85 6.77
CA ILE A 132 -17.67 9.29 5.50
C ILE A 132 -16.62 10.38 5.74
N GLN A 133 -16.92 11.35 6.60
CA GLN A 133 -15.99 12.43 6.95
C GLN A 133 -14.73 11.89 7.62
N ASP A 134 -14.90 10.96 8.56
CA ASP A 134 -13.79 10.29 9.23
C ASP A 134 -12.95 9.45 8.26
N TRP A 135 -13.58 8.79 7.29
CA TRP A 135 -12.85 8.04 6.27
C TRP A 135 -11.96 8.96 5.42
N GLU A 136 -12.38 10.18 5.10
CA GLU A 136 -11.54 11.13 4.38
C GLU A 136 -10.39 11.66 5.23
N HIS A 137 -10.67 12.05 6.49
CA HIS A 137 -9.73 12.83 7.30
C HIS A 137 -8.94 12.04 8.35
N LEU A 138 -9.50 10.97 8.90
CA LEU A 138 -8.85 10.15 9.93
C LEU A 138 -8.12 8.97 9.30
N GLN A 139 -6.79 9.01 9.32
CA GLN A 139 -5.94 7.92 8.82
C GLN A 139 -6.06 6.62 9.63
N THR A 140 -6.59 6.69 10.84
CA THR A 140 -6.81 5.55 11.74
C THR A 140 -8.06 4.73 11.39
N MET A 141 -8.87 5.18 10.43
CA MET A 141 -10.03 4.42 9.97
C MET A 141 -9.59 3.24 9.09
N PHE A 142 -9.83 2.01 9.58
CA PHE A 142 -9.46 0.74 8.94
C PHE A 142 -10.56 0.15 8.04
N TYR A 143 -11.81 0.60 8.19
CA TYR A 143 -12.95 0.07 7.44
C TYR A 143 -13.57 1.17 6.59
N CYS A 144 -13.86 0.87 5.32
CA CYS A 144 -14.52 1.83 4.45
C CYS A 144 -15.99 2.05 4.86
N PRO A 145 -16.59 3.19 4.46
CA PRO A 145 -17.97 3.51 4.79
C PRO A 145 -18.97 2.41 4.45
N GLU A 146 -18.80 1.71 3.32
CA GLU A 146 -19.67 0.60 2.93
C GLU A 146 -19.59 -0.60 3.89
N CYS A 147 -18.39 -0.96 4.36
CA CYS A 147 -18.23 -2.09 5.29
C CYS A 147 -18.84 -1.74 6.65
N LEU A 148 -18.64 -0.50 7.11
CA LEU A 148 -19.23 0.00 8.35
C LEU A 148 -20.76 0.08 8.26
N ALA A 149 -21.29 0.51 7.12
CA ALA A 149 -22.73 0.52 6.86
C ALA A 149 -23.34 -0.88 6.99
N LYS A 150 -22.72 -1.87 6.35
CA LYS A 150 -23.19 -3.27 6.39
C LYS A 150 -23.09 -3.87 7.79
N MET A 151 -22.04 -3.57 8.55
CA MET A 151 -21.92 -4.02 9.95
C MET A 151 -23.03 -3.43 10.84
N ARG A 152 -23.42 -2.18 10.62
CA ARG A 152 -24.50 -1.51 11.39
C ARG A 152 -25.92 -1.90 10.96
N CYS A 153 -26.12 -2.45 9.76
CA CYS A 153 -27.41 -3.00 9.34
C CYS A 153 -27.71 -4.40 9.89
N LEU A 154 -26.72 -5.04 10.53
CA LEU A 154 -26.85 -6.37 11.13
C LEU A 154 -27.16 -6.33 12.64
N SER A 155 -27.23 -5.14 13.22
CA SER A 155 -27.58 -4.85 14.63
C SER A 155 -28.92 -4.13 14.71
#